data_AF-A0A8D0HU69-F1
#
_entry.id   AF-A0A8D0HU69-F1
#
_cell.length_a   1.000
_cell.length_b   1.000
_cell.length_c   1.000
_cell.angle_alpha   90.00
_cell.angle_beta   90.00
_cell.angle_gamma   90.00
#
_symmetry.space_group_name_H-M   'P 1'
#
loop_
_entity.id
_entity.type
_entity.pdbx_description
1 polymer ?
#
loop_
_entity_poly.entity_id
_entity_poly.type
_entity_poly.pdbx_seq_one_letter_code
_entity_poly.pdbx_strand_id
1 'polypeptide(L)'
;MKVRETEAQISGVVPLLLALYYRCVSGKPLPVNSPSPLCNNIHSCKHHHVYKQVLSQVARLNMTAQDLFNTYLTCQGAPFSTHLDDICNPNDTYFPAFAVNRTSTEKEIMVALYKVFAFLNASLGNITRDQHKLNPKAENLRNQLINTTKTTRGLISNLTCLLCSTKYNVSQVDVTYG
;
A
#
# COMPACT_ATOMS: atom_id res chain seq x y z
N MET A 1 -8.56 43.74 -58.07
CA MET A 1 -9.08 42.43 -57.62
C MET A 1 -7.95 41.40 -57.65
N LYS A 2 -7.05 41.39 -56.67
CA LYS A 2 -6.01 40.34 -56.53
C LYS A 2 -5.36 40.30 -55.13
N VAL A 3 -6.10 40.77 -54.12
CA VAL A 3 -5.64 40.81 -52.71
C VAL A 3 -6.61 40.05 -51.79
N ARG A 4 -7.82 39.70 -52.27
CA ARG A 4 -8.81 38.94 -51.49
C ARG A 4 -8.82 37.42 -51.75
N GLU A 5 -8.02 36.93 -52.70
CA GLU A 5 -7.91 35.48 -52.97
C GLU A 5 -6.82 34.81 -52.12
N THR A 6 -5.83 35.56 -51.63
CA THR A 6 -4.74 35.03 -50.81
C THR A 6 -5.10 34.88 -49.32
N GLU A 7 -6.05 35.65 -48.78
CA GLU A 7 -6.51 35.48 -47.39
C GLU A 7 -7.41 34.23 -47.22
N ALA A 8 -8.17 33.89 -48.27
CA ALA A 8 -9.06 32.72 -48.25
C ALA A 8 -8.29 31.38 -48.25
N GLN A 9 -7.11 31.31 -48.86
CA GLN A 9 -6.28 30.10 -48.85
C GLN A 9 -5.57 29.87 -47.51
N ILE A 10 -5.21 30.92 -46.77
CA ILE A 10 -4.50 30.79 -45.49
C ILE A 10 -5.47 30.33 -44.39
N SER A 11 -6.72 30.79 -44.42
CA SER A 11 -7.72 30.41 -43.42
C SER A 11 -8.16 28.93 -43.49
N GLY A 12 -7.98 28.26 -44.62
CA GLY A 12 -8.31 26.84 -44.79
C GLY A 12 -7.17 25.87 -44.42
N VAL A 13 -5.92 26.34 -44.50
CA VAL A 13 -4.73 25.52 -44.22
C VAL A 13 -4.45 25.45 -42.72
N VAL A 14 -4.74 26.51 -41.96
CA VAL A 14 -4.54 26.53 -40.50
C VAL A 14 -5.37 25.48 -39.75
N PRO A 15 -6.68 25.29 -40.02
CA PRO A 15 -7.47 24.21 -39.43
C PRO A 15 -6.97 22.81 -39.82
N LEU A 16 -6.44 22.67 -41.04
CA LEU A 16 -5.96 21.38 -41.57
C LEU A 16 -4.60 20.99 -40.97
N LEU A 17 -3.71 21.98 -40.75
CA LEU A 17 -2.47 21.82 -40.01
C LEU A 17 -2.71 21.56 -38.52
N LEU A 18 -3.69 22.23 -37.90
CA LEU A 18 -4.13 21.93 -36.54
C LEU A 18 -4.68 20.50 -36.43
N ALA A 19 -5.50 20.04 -37.37
CA ALA A 19 -6.02 18.66 -37.38
C ALA A 19 -4.93 17.60 -37.58
N LEU A 20 -3.90 17.88 -38.40
CA LEU A 20 -2.75 17.00 -38.59
C LEU A 20 -1.81 16.99 -37.37
N TYR A 21 -1.57 18.15 -36.74
CA TYR A 21 -0.75 18.26 -35.53
C TYR A 21 -1.42 17.62 -34.32
N TYR A 22 -2.74 17.73 -34.23
CA TYR A 22 -3.49 17.18 -33.10
C TYR A 22 -3.71 15.67 -33.14
N ARG A 23 -3.33 14.97 -34.24
CA ARG A 23 -3.65 13.54 -34.48
C ARG A 23 -4.93 13.20 -33.73
N CYS A 24 -6.09 13.57 -34.27
CA CYS A 24 -7.37 13.10 -33.75
C CYS A 24 -7.43 11.58 -33.90
N VAL A 25 -6.69 10.88 -33.03
CA VAL A 25 -6.98 9.54 -32.59
C VAL A 25 -8.40 9.66 -32.11
N SER A 26 -9.30 8.96 -32.77
CA SER A 26 -10.62 8.64 -32.26
C SER A 26 -10.47 7.76 -31.01
N GLY A 27 -9.80 8.29 -29.99
CA GLY A 27 -9.84 7.80 -28.64
C GLY A 27 -11.10 8.39 -28.07
N LYS A 28 -12.06 7.52 -27.74
CA LYS A 28 -13.06 7.86 -26.73
C LYS A 28 -12.31 8.59 -25.60
N PRO A 29 -12.79 9.74 -25.09
CA PRO A 29 -12.19 10.32 -23.89
C PRO A 29 -12.16 9.20 -22.88
N LEU A 30 -10.95 8.71 -22.57
CA LEU A 30 -10.80 7.72 -21.52
C LEU A 30 -11.42 8.38 -20.29
N PRO A 31 -12.34 7.71 -19.58
CA PRO A 31 -12.86 8.27 -18.37
C PRO A 31 -11.66 8.68 -17.50
N VAL A 32 -11.60 9.96 -17.12
CA VAL A 32 -10.58 10.48 -16.18
C VAL A 32 -10.60 9.67 -14.88
N ASN A 33 -11.70 8.97 -14.62
CA ASN A 33 -11.79 7.83 -13.72
C ASN A 33 -11.18 6.57 -14.36
N SER A 34 -9.86 6.59 -14.59
CA SER A 34 -9.14 5.32 -14.61
C SER A 34 -9.35 4.71 -13.23
N PRO A 35 -9.94 3.51 -13.11
CA PRO A 35 -10.20 2.94 -11.81
C PRO A 35 -8.82 2.72 -11.17
N SER A 36 -8.65 3.33 -10.01
CA SER A 36 -7.39 3.35 -9.29
C SER A 36 -6.88 1.91 -9.16
N PRO A 37 -5.60 1.63 -9.45
CA PRO A 37 -5.05 0.27 -9.29
C PRO A 37 -5.24 -0.25 -7.86
N LEU A 38 -5.25 0.65 -6.87
CA LEU A 38 -5.56 0.36 -5.47
C LEU A 38 -7.05 0.07 -5.24
N CYS A 39 -7.95 0.77 -5.93
CA CYS A 39 -9.39 0.74 -5.73
C CYS A 39 -10.17 -0.12 -6.73
N ASN A 40 -9.45 -0.81 -7.62
CA ASN A 40 -10.05 -1.75 -8.56
C ASN A 40 -10.81 -2.84 -7.79
N ASN A 41 -12.10 -3.02 -8.13
CA ASN A 41 -13.03 -3.98 -7.53
C ASN A 41 -13.44 -3.72 -6.06
N ILE A 42 -13.27 -2.49 -5.54
CA ILE A 42 -13.75 -2.16 -4.19
C ILE A 42 -15.20 -1.67 -4.24
N HIS A 43 -16.11 -2.46 -3.69
CA HIS A 43 -17.51 -2.05 -3.47
C HIS A 43 -17.63 -1.09 -2.27
N SER A 44 -18.80 -0.44 -2.13
CA SER A 44 -19.10 0.56 -1.11
C SER A 44 -18.70 0.12 0.31
N CYS A 45 -17.78 0.88 0.92
CA CYS A 45 -17.24 0.65 2.25
C CYS A 45 -18.14 1.25 3.34
N LYS A 46 -18.53 0.48 4.37
CA LYS A 46 -19.21 1.02 5.56
C LYS A 46 -18.20 1.71 6.49
N HIS A 47 -17.81 2.94 6.15
CA HIS A 47 -16.67 3.67 6.73
C HIS A 47 -16.54 3.56 8.26
N HIS A 48 -17.60 3.87 9.02
CA HIS A 48 -17.55 3.84 10.49
C HIS A 48 -17.25 2.44 11.06
N HIS A 49 -17.82 1.38 10.48
CA HIS A 49 -17.56 0.01 10.93
C HIS A 49 -16.14 -0.42 10.57
N VAL A 50 -15.67 -0.08 9.37
CA VAL A 50 -14.33 -0.45 8.92
C VAL A 50 -13.25 0.28 9.73
N TYR A 51 -13.45 1.56 10.06
CA TYR A 51 -12.52 2.28 10.93
C TYR A 51 -12.38 1.61 12.30
N LYS A 52 -13.49 1.19 12.94
CA LYS A 52 -13.45 0.44 14.20
C LYS A 52 -12.73 -0.91 14.04
N GLN A 53 -12.95 -1.61 12.92
CA GLN A 53 -12.24 -2.86 12.64
C GLN A 53 -10.73 -2.66 12.49
N VAL A 54 -10.30 -1.59 11.82
CA VAL A 54 -8.87 -1.21 11.73
C VAL A 54 -8.27 -1.06 13.11
N LEU A 55 -8.91 -0.29 14.00
CA LEU A 55 -8.43 -0.10 15.37
C LEU A 55 -8.34 -1.43 16.14
N SER A 56 -9.37 -2.26 16.08
CA SER A 56 -9.37 -3.57 16.76
C SER A 56 -8.30 -4.52 16.21
N GLN A 57 -8.05 -4.50 14.90
CA GLN A 57 -7.01 -5.33 14.28
C GLN A 57 -5.61 -4.85 14.67
N VAL A 58 -5.36 -3.54 14.69
CA VAL A 58 -4.11 -2.96 15.16
C VAL A 58 -3.87 -3.31 16.63
N ALA A 59 -4.89 -3.17 17.48
CA ALA A 59 -4.81 -3.56 18.89
C ALA A 59 -4.50 -5.06 19.04
N ARG A 60 -5.12 -5.91 18.24
CA ARG A 60 -4.84 -7.36 18.24
C ARG A 60 -3.40 -7.67 17.85
N LEU A 61 -2.88 -7.05 16.80
CA LEU A 61 -1.49 -7.22 16.37
C LEU A 61 -0.53 -6.80 17.48
N ASN A 62 -0.80 -5.66 18.13
CA ASN A 62 0.02 -5.17 19.24
C ASN A 62 0.04 -6.15 20.42
N MET A 63 -1.13 -6.69 20.82
CA MET A 63 -1.21 -7.67 21.92
C MET A 63 -0.42 -8.95 21.65
N THR A 64 -0.33 -9.39 20.38
CA THR A 64 0.37 -10.63 20.01
C THR A 64 1.84 -10.42 19.60
N ALA A 65 2.28 -9.17 19.43
CA ALA A 65 3.59 -8.86 18.86
C ALA A 65 4.74 -9.40 19.71
N GLN A 66 4.69 -9.17 21.03
CA GLN A 66 5.73 -9.61 21.94
C GLN A 66 5.84 -11.14 22.01
N ASP A 67 4.71 -11.84 22.06
CA ASP A 67 4.68 -13.30 22.10
C ASP A 67 5.27 -13.93 20.82
N LEU A 68 4.92 -13.36 19.66
CA LEU A 68 5.50 -13.76 18.38
C LEU A 68 7.01 -13.54 18.34
N PHE A 69 7.48 -12.40 18.81
CA PHE A 69 8.91 -12.09 18.86
C PHE A 69 9.66 -13.06 19.77
N ASN A 70 9.17 -13.29 20.98
CA ASN A 70 9.78 -14.23 21.93
C ASN A 70 9.80 -15.67 21.39
N THR A 71 8.71 -16.10 20.76
CA THR A 71 8.62 -17.41 20.12
C THR A 71 9.64 -17.53 18.99
N TYR A 72 9.78 -16.49 18.16
CA TYR A 72 10.77 -16.46 17.08
C TYR A 72 12.20 -16.62 17.60
N LEU A 73 12.58 -15.85 18.63
CA LEU A 73 13.92 -15.92 19.24
C LEU A 73 14.20 -17.29 19.86
N THR A 74 13.21 -17.85 20.57
CA THR A 74 13.32 -19.19 21.16
C THR A 74 13.59 -20.24 20.09
N CYS A 75 12.93 -20.14 18.93
CA CYS A 75 13.17 -21.04 17.81
C CYS A 75 14.51 -20.82 17.12
N GLN A 76 15.09 -19.61 17.14
CA GLN A 76 16.44 -19.39 16.58
C GLN A 76 17.54 -19.98 17.47
N GLY A 77 17.36 -19.95 18.80
CA GLY A 77 18.38 -20.39 19.75
C GLY A 77 19.60 -19.46 19.80
N ALA A 78 20.74 -19.97 20.30
CA ALA A 78 21.98 -19.20 20.33
C ALA A 78 22.52 -18.95 18.91
N PRO A 79 23.03 -17.75 18.57
CA PRO A 79 23.33 -16.61 19.47
C PRO A 79 22.21 -15.56 19.64
N PHE A 80 21.04 -15.74 19.01
CA PHE A 80 19.95 -14.76 19.02
C PHE A 80 19.38 -14.48 20.42
N SER A 81 19.45 -15.45 21.33
CA SER A 81 19.02 -15.29 22.73
C SER A 81 20.01 -14.52 23.60
N THR A 82 21.27 -14.38 23.19
CA THR A 82 22.35 -13.80 24.02
C THR A 82 22.93 -12.51 23.44
N HIS A 83 22.89 -12.33 22.12
CA HIS A 83 23.40 -11.14 21.42
C HIS A 83 22.27 -10.46 20.64
N LEU A 84 21.13 -10.29 21.29
CA LEU A 84 19.91 -9.81 20.65
C LEU A 84 20.11 -8.41 20.03
N ASP A 85 20.74 -7.50 20.77
CA ASP A 85 20.92 -6.12 20.33
C ASP A 85 21.89 -6.00 19.13
N ASP A 86 22.82 -6.95 19.00
CA ASP A 86 23.77 -6.99 17.87
C ASP A 86 23.16 -7.61 16.61
N ILE A 87 22.20 -8.53 16.76
CA ILE A 87 21.65 -9.34 15.66
C ILE A 87 20.26 -8.84 15.22
N CYS A 88 19.48 -8.29 16.13
CA CYS A 88 18.10 -7.84 15.91
C CYS A 88 17.93 -6.36 16.27
N ASN A 89 18.89 -5.51 15.90
CA ASN A 89 18.80 -4.08 16.09
C ASN A 89 17.71 -3.46 15.19
N PRO A 90 16.66 -2.83 15.77
CA PRO A 90 15.60 -2.21 14.98
C PRO A 90 16.11 -0.99 14.17
N ASN A 91 17.24 -0.40 14.53
CA ASN A 91 17.77 0.80 13.87
C ASN A 91 18.54 0.50 12.57
N ASP A 92 18.99 -0.74 12.38
CA ASP A 92 19.79 -1.15 11.22
C ASP A 92 18.94 -1.66 10.05
N THR A 93 17.62 -1.64 10.20
CA THR A 93 16.67 -2.14 9.20
C THR A 93 15.94 -0.98 8.53
N TYR A 94 15.85 -1.02 7.20
CA TYR A 94 14.96 -0.13 6.46
C TYR A 94 13.51 -0.44 6.84
N PHE A 95 12.87 0.48 7.57
CA PHE A 95 11.46 0.40 7.92
C PHE A 95 10.72 1.65 7.42
N PRO A 96 9.48 1.53 6.90
CA PRO A 96 8.73 2.70 6.45
C PRO A 96 8.54 3.71 7.58
N ALA A 97 8.94 4.96 7.33
CA ALA A 97 8.79 6.02 8.32
C ALA A 97 7.30 6.24 8.66
N PHE A 98 6.97 6.19 9.95
CA PHE A 98 5.65 6.54 10.46
C PHE A 98 5.63 8.00 10.95
N ALA A 99 5.71 8.94 10.00
CA ALA A 99 5.75 10.38 10.28
C ALA A 99 4.35 10.97 10.54
N VAL A 100 3.66 10.45 11.55
CA VAL A 100 2.36 10.95 12.01
C VAL A 100 2.54 11.79 13.26
N ASN A 101 1.92 12.96 13.31
CA ASN A 101 1.92 13.84 14.47
C ASN A 101 0.48 14.24 14.85
N ARG A 102 0.33 15.06 15.90
CA ARG A 102 -0.99 15.51 16.39
C ARG A 102 -1.78 16.36 15.37
N THR A 103 -1.11 16.93 14.38
CA THR A 103 -1.72 17.75 13.33
C THR A 103 -2.02 16.97 12.05
N SER A 104 -1.60 15.71 11.95
CA SER A 104 -1.85 14.86 10.79
C SER A 104 -3.35 14.61 10.60
N THR A 105 -3.79 14.70 9.35
CA THR A 105 -5.14 14.37 8.94
C THR A 105 -5.40 12.87 9.03
N GLU A 106 -6.67 12.47 9.23
CA GLU A 106 -7.06 11.04 9.25
C GLU A 106 -6.58 10.31 7.97
N LYS A 107 -6.62 11.00 6.82
CA LYS A 107 -6.11 10.49 5.54
C LYS A 107 -4.62 10.16 5.59
N GLU A 108 -3.79 11.06 6.10
CA GLU A 108 -2.34 10.85 6.21
C GLU A 108 -2.02 9.69 7.16
N ILE A 109 -2.75 9.58 8.26
CA ILE A 109 -2.63 8.46 9.21
C ILE A 109 -2.93 7.13 8.50
N MET A 110 -4.02 7.06 7.73
CA MET A 110 -4.39 5.84 7.01
C MET A 110 -3.38 5.46 5.93
N VAL A 111 -2.82 6.45 5.21
CA VAL A 111 -1.76 6.21 4.22
C VAL A 111 -0.49 5.68 4.90
N ALA A 112 -0.07 6.28 6.01
CA ALA A 112 1.10 5.84 6.77
C ALA A 112 0.91 4.41 7.31
N LEU A 113 -0.26 4.11 7.89
CA LEU A 113 -0.60 2.76 8.34
C LEU A 113 -0.58 1.75 7.18
N TYR A 114 -1.14 2.10 6.03
CA TYR A 114 -1.13 1.23 4.85
C TYR A 114 0.29 0.88 4.43
N LYS A 115 1.19 1.88 4.35
CA LYS A 115 2.59 1.65 3.99
C LYS A 115 3.30 0.71 4.96
N VAL A 116 3.13 0.93 6.26
CA VAL A 116 3.71 0.07 7.31
C VAL A 116 3.20 -1.37 7.19
N PHE A 117 1.89 -1.57 7.06
CA PHE A 117 1.33 -2.93 7.02
C PHE A 117 1.56 -3.64 5.69
N ALA A 118 1.63 -2.91 4.57
CA ALA A 118 2.02 -3.48 3.28
C ALA A 118 3.45 -4.00 3.32
N PHE A 119 4.39 -3.22 3.86
CA PHE A 119 5.76 -3.66 4.11
C PHE A 119 5.80 -4.87 5.04
N LEU A 120 5.13 -4.80 6.19
CA LEU A 120 5.09 -5.90 7.16
C LEU A 120 4.53 -7.20 6.55
N ASN A 121 3.48 -7.13 5.73
CA ASN A 121 2.90 -8.31 5.08
C ASN A 121 3.88 -8.98 4.10
N ALA A 122 4.66 -8.20 3.36
CA ALA A 122 5.71 -8.75 2.50
C ALA A 122 6.82 -9.40 3.34
N SER A 123 7.31 -8.73 4.37
CA SER A 123 8.35 -9.23 5.28
C SER A 123 7.92 -10.49 6.00
N LEU A 124 6.68 -10.55 6.54
CA LEU A 124 6.13 -11.75 7.17
C LEU A 124 6.06 -12.94 6.21
N GLY A 125 5.77 -12.70 4.92
CA GLY A 125 5.78 -13.75 3.91
C GLY A 125 7.17 -14.37 3.71
N ASN A 126 8.20 -13.53 3.65
CA ASN A 126 9.60 -13.97 3.56
C ASN A 126 10.02 -14.73 4.83
N ILE A 127 9.81 -14.13 6.01
CA ILE A 127 10.13 -14.74 7.31
C ILE A 127 9.45 -16.10 7.46
N THR A 128 8.17 -16.22 7.11
CA THR A 128 7.43 -17.49 7.22
C THR A 128 8.03 -18.58 6.33
N ARG A 129 8.42 -18.23 5.10
CA ARG A 129 9.06 -19.17 4.16
C ARG A 129 10.43 -19.62 4.67
N ASP A 130 11.21 -18.71 5.24
CA ASP A 130 12.55 -19.01 5.73
C ASP A 130 12.48 -19.84 7.01
N GLN A 131 11.58 -19.50 7.94
CA GLN A 131 11.35 -20.29 9.15
C GLN A 131 10.82 -21.69 8.86
N HIS A 132 10.04 -21.87 7.80
CA HIS A 132 9.62 -23.21 7.38
C HIS A 132 10.81 -24.11 6.99
N LYS A 133 11.87 -23.54 6.40
CA LYS A 133 13.08 -24.26 6.02
C LYS A 133 14.05 -24.44 7.19
N LEU A 134 14.27 -23.38 7.97
CA LEU A 134 15.25 -23.35 9.05
C LEU A 134 14.75 -24.10 10.29
N ASN A 135 13.47 -23.96 10.63
CA ASN A 135 12.87 -24.49 11.84
C ASN A 135 11.62 -25.32 11.51
N PRO A 136 11.74 -26.45 10.78
CA PRO A 136 10.60 -27.19 10.25
C PRO A 136 9.70 -27.80 11.33
N LYS A 137 10.20 -27.99 12.57
CA LYS A 137 9.44 -28.53 13.70
C LYS A 137 8.74 -27.45 14.54
N ALA A 138 8.93 -26.16 14.24
CA ALA A 138 8.41 -25.05 15.02
C ALA A 138 6.95 -24.71 14.62
N GLU A 139 6.03 -25.65 14.87
CA GLU A 139 4.61 -25.48 14.50
C GLU A 139 3.94 -24.30 15.20
N ASN A 140 4.28 -24.03 16.47
CA ASN A 140 3.75 -22.87 17.19
C ASN A 140 4.13 -21.55 16.49
N LEU A 141 5.42 -21.35 16.20
CA LEU A 141 5.91 -20.16 15.50
C LEU A 141 5.23 -20.00 14.14
N ARG A 142 5.11 -21.09 13.38
CA ARG A 142 4.47 -21.09 12.07
C ARG A 142 3.00 -20.67 12.16
N ASN A 143 2.24 -21.20 13.12
CA ASN A 143 0.85 -20.84 13.32
C ASN A 143 0.70 -19.35 13.70
N GLN A 144 1.56 -18.85 14.57
CA GLN A 144 1.56 -17.43 14.94
C GLN A 144 1.88 -16.54 13.73
N LEU A 145 2.90 -16.85 12.94
CA LEU A 145 3.25 -16.11 11.72
C LEU A 145 2.10 -16.09 10.69
N ILE A 146 1.44 -17.23 10.48
CA ILE A 146 0.28 -17.33 9.58
C ILE A 146 -0.89 -16.48 10.10
N ASN A 147 -1.18 -16.53 11.40
CA ASN A 147 -2.27 -15.78 12.01
C ASN A 147 -2.02 -14.27 11.97
N THR A 148 -0.80 -13.84 12.22
CA THR A 148 -0.36 -12.45 12.06
C THR A 148 -0.49 -12.01 10.61
N THR A 149 -0.02 -12.81 9.65
CA THR A 149 -0.15 -12.52 8.21
C THR A 149 -1.61 -12.39 7.79
N LYS A 150 -2.50 -13.29 8.24
CA LYS A 150 -3.95 -13.20 7.97
C LYS A 150 -4.55 -11.92 8.54
N THR A 151 -4.18 -11.55 9.76
CA THR A 151 -4.64 -10.30 10.38
C THR A 151 -4.15 -9.07 9.61
N THR A 152 -2.88 -9.04 9.23
CA THR A 152 -2.29 -7.95 8.44
C THR A 152 -2.97 -7.81 7.07
N ARG A 153 -3.26 -8.92 6.37
CA ARG A 153 -4.01 -8.88 5.10
C ARG A 153 -5.42 -8.31 5.26
N GLY A 154 -6.13 -8.72 6.31
CA GLY A 154 -7.45 -8.16 6.63
C GLY A 154 -7.39 -6.66 6.93
N LEU A 155 -6.35 -6.23 7.65
CA LEU A 155 -6.09 -4.83 7.96
C LEU A 155 -5.77 -3.99 6.71
N ILE A 156 -4.91 -4.49 5.82
CA ILE A 156 -4.63 -3.86 4.52
C ILE A 156 -5.93 -3.71 3.74
N SER A 157 -6.75 -4.76 3.62
CA SER A 157 -8.03 -4.69 2.92
C SER A 157 -8.95 -3.59 3.48
N ASN A 158 -9.07 -3.51 4.80
CA ASN A 158 -9.84 -2.47 5.47
C ASN A 158 -9.27 -1.06 5.22
N LEU A 159 -7.95 -0.89 5.26
CA LEU A 159 -7.29 0.38 4.95
C LEU A 159 -7.51 0.77 3.49
N THR A 160 -7.40 -0.17 2.55
CA THR A 160 -7.71 0.06 1.13
C THR A 160 -9.17 0.54 0.97
N CYS A 161 -10.10 -0.12 1.64
CA CYS A 161 -11.53 0.22 1.64
C CYS A 161 -11.77 1.66 2.13
N LEU A 162 -11.08 2.08 3.19
CA LEU A 162 -11.14 3.46 3.70
C LEU A 162 -10.51 4.45 2.71
N LEU A 163 -9.29 4.18 2.25
CA LEU A 163 -8.51 5.06 1.35
C LEU A 163 -9.21 5.28 0.00
N CYS A 164 -9.88 4.25 -0.50
CA CYS A 164 -10.67 4.27 -1.73
C CYS A 164 -12.08 4.83 -1.54
N SER A 165 -12.51 5.09 -0.30
CA SER A 165 -13.80 5.73 -0.07
C SER A 165 -13.79 7.15 -0.64
N THR A 166 -14.97 7.65 -0.99
CA THR A 166 -15.17 9.03 -1.47
C THR A 166 -14.65 10.09 -0.49
N LYS A 167 -14.49 9.75 0.79
CA LYS A 167 -13.93 10.64 1.83
C LYS A 167 -12.44 10.93 1.62
N TYR A 168 -11.63 9.94 1.23
CA TYR A 168 -10.17 10.12 1.09
C TYR A 168 -9.70 10.21 -0.35
N ASN A 169 -10.42 9.57 -1.28
CA ASN A 169 -10.18 9.57 -2.72
C ASN A 169 -8.69 9.37 -3.06
N VAL A 170 -8.06 8.36 -2.44
CA VAL A 170 -6.66 8.00 -2.69
C VAL A 170 -6.62 6.94 -3.79
N SER A 171 -6.01 7.29 -4.92
CA SER A 171 -5.93 6.42 -6.10
C SER A 171 -4.69 5.54 -6.15
N GLN A 172 -3.65 5.87 -5.39
CA GLN A 172 -2.42 5.08 -5.32
C GLN A 172 -1.72 5.34 -4.00
N VAL A 173 -1.08 4.31 -3.46
CA VAL A 173 -0.15 4.44 -2.33
C VAL A 173 1.15 3.76 -2.74
N ASP A 174 2.20 4.55 -2.90
CA ASP A 174 3.52 4.02 -3.21
C ASP A 174 4.15 3.41 -1.96
N VAL A 175 4.46 2.13 -2.06
CA VAL A 175 5.16 1.35 -1.03
C VAL A 175 6.52 0.98 -1.58
N THR A 176 7.57 1.34 -0.84
CA THR A 176 8.94 0.96 -1.17
C THR A 176 9.32 -0.23 -0.31
N TYR A 177 9.79 -1.29 -0.98
CA TYR A 177 10.40 -2.43 -0.34
C TYR A 177 11.91 -2.22 -0.43
N GLY A 178 12.61 -2.30 0.70
CA GLY A 178 14.07 -2.19 0.75
C GLY A 178 14.75 -3.33 0.01
#